data_AF-A0AA94HVH1-F1
#
_entry.id   AF-A0AA94HVH1-F1
#
_cell.length_a   1.000
_cell.length_b   1.000
_cell.length_c   1.000
_cell.angle_alpha   90.00
_cell.angle_beta   90.00
_cell.angle_gamma   90.00
#
_symmetry.space_group_name_H-M   'P 1'
#
loop_
_entity.id
_entity.type
_entity.pdbx_description
1 polymer ?
#
loop_
_entity_poly.entity_id
_entity_poly.type
_entity_poly.pdbx_seq_one_letter_code
_entity_poly.pdbx_strand_id
1 'polypeptide(L)'
;MANLQIRIDDALKSQAQAITADLGMDVATAVRIFLAQMVREKALPFTPSLDPFFSQQNQTHLTRLAQEMDANTNSRYRKLIEDAHEAPLA
;
A
#
# COMPACT_ATOMS: atom_id res chain seq x y z
N MET A 1 6.47 27.31 16.52
CA MET A 1 6.00 25.93 16.31
C MET A 1 4.50 25.90 16.59
N ALA A 2 3.73 25.09 15.87
CA ALA A 2 2.30 24.89 16.14
C ALA A 2 2.10 23.65 17.01
N ASN A 3 1.05 23.63 17.84
CA ASN A 3 0.67 22.49 18.68
C ASN A 3 -0.66 21.89 18.21
N LEU A 4 -0.76 20.57 18.21
CA LEU A 4 -1.95 19.81 17.84
C LEU A 4 -2.32 18.86 18.99
N GLN A 5 -3.48 19.07 19.60
CA GLN A 5 -4.03 18.19 20.62
C GLN A 5 -5.23 17.44 20.04
N ILE A 6 -5.17 16.11 20.08
CA ILE A 6 -6.24 15.22 19.60
C ILE A 6 -6.66 14.33 20.76
N ARG A 7 -7.97 14.27 21.04
CA ARG A 7 -8.53 13.32 22.01
C ARG A 7 -8.92 12.05 21.28
N ILE A 8 -8.39 10.94 21.75
CA ILE A 8 -8.69 9.58 21.30
C ILE A 8 -8.88 8.71 22.54
N ASP A 9 -9.56 7.58 22.40
CA ASP A 9 -9.64 6.59 23.45
C ASP A 9 -8.31 5.82 23.63
N ASP A 10 -8.15 5.21 24.79
CA ASP A 10 -6.91 4.52 25.16
C ASP A 10 -6.64 3.28 24.29
N ALA A 11 -7.70 2.61 23.81
CA ALA A 11 -7.55 1.44 22.95
C ALA A 11 -7.00 1.84 21.57
N LEU A 12 -7.54 2.90 20.96
CA LEU A 12 -7.03 3.42 19.69
C LEU A 12 -5.59 3.91 19.83
N LYS A 13 -5.26 4.60 20.92
CA LYS A 13 -3.89 5.05 21.19
C LYS A 13 -2.92 3.88 21.28
N SER A 14 -3.28 2.83 22.02
CA SER A 14 -2.44 1.64 22.21
C SER A 14 -2.19 0.92 20.89
N GLN A 15 -3.24 0.74 20.08
CA GLN A 15 -3.12 0.12 18.75
C GLN A 15 -2.22 0.93 17.81
N ALA A 16 -2.39 2.26 17.77
CA ALA A 16 -1.54 3.13 16.98
C ALA A 16 -0.08 3.08 17.43
N GLN A 17 0.18 3.02 18.74
CA GLN A 17 1.54 2.89 19.28
C GLN A 17 2.20 1.56 18.88
N ALA A 18 1.48 0.45 18.95
CA ALA A 18 2.01 -0.85 18.52
C ALA A 18 2.40 -0.84 17.03
N ILE A 19 1.48 -0.40 16.17
CA ILE A 19 1.72 -0.35 14.70
C ILE A 19 2.88 0.58 14.35
N THR A 20 2.94 1.77 14.96
CA THR A 20 4.01 2.73 14.66
C THR A 20 5.37 2.27 15.19
N ALA A 21 5.41 1.57 16.33
CA ALA A 21 6.61 0.96 16.86
C ALA A 21 7.15 -0.15 15.94
N ASP A 22 6.28 -0.99 15.38
CA ASP A 22 6.66 -2.02 14.39
C ASP A 22 7.26 -1.38 13.12
N LEU A 23 6.83 -0.16 12.79
CA LEU A 23 7.39 0.66 11.71
C LEU A 23 8.64 1.46 12.11
N GLY A 24 9.09 1.37 13.36
CA GLY A 24 10.28 2.06 13.87
C GLY A 24 10.09 3.55 14.13
N MET A 25 8.87 4.01 14.43
CA MET A 25 8.57 5.42 14.71
C MET A 25 7.54 5.62 15.83
N ASP A 26 7.39 6.86 16.31
CA ASP A 26 6.33 7.22 17.24
C ASP A 26 5.06 7.70 16.53
N VAL A 27 3.94 7.74 17.27
CA VAL A 27 2.65 8.21 16.77
C VAL A 27 2.73 9.66 16.27
N ALA A 28 3.52 10.51 16.93
CA ALA A 28 3.69 11.90 16.52
C ALA A 28 4.38 12.03 15.15
N THR A 29 5.34 11.17 14.84
CA THR A 29 5.98 11.10 13.52
C THR A 29 5.00 10.61 12.47
N ALA A 30 4.22 9.56 12.76
CA ALA A 30 3.19 9.07 11.85
C ALA A 30 2.14 10.16 11.52
N VAL A 31 1.67 10.92 12.53
CA VAL A 31 0.74 12.03 12.33
C VAL A 31 1.36 13.15 11.49
N ARG A 32 2.66 13.45 11.66
CA ARG A 32 3.36 14.42 10.82
C ARG A 32 3.44 13.96 9.36
N ILE A 33 3.72 12.68 9.11
CA ILE A 33 3.74 12.11 7.75
C ILE A 33 2.34 12.20 7.12
N PHE A 34 1.29 11.84 7.87
CA PHE A 34 -0.10 11.95 7.43
C PHE A 34 -0.44 13.38 6.96
N LEU A 35 -0.11 14.39 7.78
CA LEU A 35 -0.34 15.80 7.44
C LEU A 35 0.49 16.26 6.24
N ALA A 36 1.76 15.85 6.16
CA ALA A 36 2.62 16.21 5.03
C ALA A 36 2.09 15.64 3.71
N GLN A 37 1.61 14.39 3.73
CA GLN A 37 1.03 13.74 2.57
C GLN A 37 -0.28 14.43 2.14
N MET A 38 -1.13 14.82 3.10
CA MET A 38 -2.34 15.59 2.79
C MET A 38 -2.05 16.90 2.08
N VAL A 39 -1.05 17.65 2.56
CA VAL A 39 -0.65 18.93 1.96
C VAL A 39 -0.09 18.72 0.55
N ARG A 40 0.72 17.68 0.36
CA ARG A 40 1.33 17.35 -0.93
C ARG A 40 0.28 17.01 -1.98
N GLU A 41 -0.74 16.25 -1.62
CA GLU A 41 -1.73 15.74 -2.57
C GLU A 41 -3.03 16.55 -2.62
N LYS A 42 -3.19 17.53 -1.71
CA LYS A 42 -4.43 18.31 -1.54
C LYS A 42 -5.67 17.43 -1.38
N ALA A 43 -5.48 16.26 -0.76
CA ALA A 43 -6.49 15.24 -0.54
C ALA A 43 -6.20 14.50 0.76
N LEU A 44 -7.12 13.65 1.22
CA LEU A 44 -6.81 12.70 2.29
C LEU A 44 -5.78 11.68 1.78
N PRO A 45 -4.83 11.23 2.62
CA PRO A 45 -3.76 10.31 2.20
C PRO A 45 -4.26 8.85 2.17
N PHE A 46 -5.57 8.67 2.23
CA PHE A 46 -6.32 7.46 1.97
C PHE A 46 -7.72 7.85 1.49
N THR A 47 -8.37 7.00 0.72
CA THR A 47 -9.77 7.19 0.31
C THR A 47 -10.68 6.58 1.36
N PRO A 48 -11.51 7.37 2.08
CA PRO A 48 -12.49 6.83 2.99
C PRO A 48 -13.48 5.98 2.20
N SER A 49 -13.66 4.73 2.60
CA SER A 49 -14.63 3.85 1.97
C SER A 49 -15.15 2.86 2.98
N LEU A 50 -16.44 2.53 2.89
CA LEU A 50 -17.08 1.55 3.75
C LEU A 50 -16.74 0.12 3.31
N ASP A 51 -16.51 -0.12 2.01
CA ASP A 51 -15.97 -1.37 1.48
C ASP A 51 -15.60 -1.27 -0.02
N PRO A 52 -14.39 -0.80 -0.39
CA PRO A 52 -14.00 -0.74 -1.80
C PRO A 52 -13.37 -2.06 -2.27
N PHE A 53 -12.55 -2.70 -1.42
CA PHE A 53 -11.79 -3.89 -1.76
C PHE A 53 -12.64 -5.17 -1.70
N PHE A 54 -13.52 -5.30 -0.72
CA PHE A 54 -14.43 -6.45 -0.62
C PHE A 54 -15.80 -6.17 -1.25
N SER A 55 -15.95 -5.08 -2.00
CA SER A 55 -17.14 -4.86 -2.81
C SER A 55 -17.42 -6.06 -3.72
N GLN A 56 -18.69 -6.42 -3.90
CA GLN A 56 -19.08 -7.58 -4.69
C GLN A 56 -18.54 -7.51 -6.13
N GLN A 57 -18.45 -6.31 -6.70
CA GLN A 57 -17.85 -6.07 -8.01
C GLN A 57 -16.34 -6.37 -8.01
N ASN A 58 -15.59 -5.88 -7.02
CA ASN A 58 -14.15 -6.15 -6.93
C ASN A 58 -13.88 -7.63 -6.63
N GLN A 59 -14.65 -8.27 -5.76
CA GLN A 59 -14.55 -9.71 -5.51
C GLN A 59 -14.84 -10.55 -6.76
N THR A 60 -15.87 -10.17 -7.54
CA THR A 60 -16.19 -10.86 -8.80
C THR A 60 -15.05 -10.69 -9.80
N HIS A 61 -14.47 -9.49 -9.89
CA HIS A 61 -13.33 -9.21 -10.76
C HIS A 61 -12.10 -10.05 -10.36
N LEU A 62 -11.73 -10.07 -9.08
CA LEU A 62 -10.61 -10.87 -8.57
C LEU A 62 -10.83 -12.37 -8.77
N THR A 63 -12.05 -12.87 -8.53
CA THR A 63 -12.40 -14.29 -8.75
C THR A 63 -12.26 -14.67 -10.22
N ARG A 64 -12.71 -13.81 -11.14
CA ARG A 64 -12.53 -14.03 -12.58
C ARG A 64 -11.04 -14.09 -12.94
N LEU A 65 -10.23 -13.16 -12.45
CA LEU A 65 -8.79 -13.14 -12.71
C LEU A 65 -8.10 -14.40 -12.17
N ALA A 66 -8.47 -14.86 -10.97
CA ALA A 66 -7.93 -16.10 -10.39
C ALA A 66 -8.28 -17.32 -11.24
N GLN A 67 -9.55 -17.45 -11.68
CA GLN A 67 -9.97 -18.53 -12.58
C GLN A 67 -9.25 -18.49 -13.93
N GLU A 68 -9.02 -17.30 -14.48
CA GLU A 68 -8.24 -17.13 -15.71
C GLU A 68 -6.78 -17.52 -15.52
N MET A 69 -6.17 -17.25 -14.37
CA MET A 69 -4.81 -17.68 -14.04
C MET A 69 -4.71 -19.21 -13.87
N ASP A 70 -5.71 -19.83 -13.26
CA ASP A 70 -5.75 -21.29 -13.09
C ASP A 70 -6.02 -22.02 -14.42
N ALA A 71 -6.87 -21.45 -15.26
CA ALA A 71 -7.20 -22.00 -16.58
C ALA A 71 -6.14 -21.69 -17.65
N ASN A 72 -5.38 -20.60 -17.48
CA ASN A 72 -4.37 -20.16 -18.41
C ASN A 72 -3.06 -19.96 -17.65
N THR A 73 -2.16 -20.95 -17.74
CA THR A 73 -0.72 -20.78 -17.50
C THR A 73 -0.14 -19.83 -18.55
N ASN A 74 -0.63 -18.60 -18.62
CA ASN A 74 -0.12 -17.57 -19.51
C ASN A 74 1.15 -17.04 -18.85
N SER A 75 2.22 -17.80 -19.02
CA SER A 75 3.60 -17.42 -18.85
C SER A 75 3.87 -16.13 -19.63
N ARG A 76 3.48 -14.99 -19.04
CA ARG A 76 4.10 -13.70 -19.31
C ARG A 76 5.30 -13.54 -18.39
N TYR A 77 6.13 -14.59 -18.29
CA TYR A 77 7.55 -14.39 -18.04
C TYR A 77 8.08 -13.68 -19.29
N ARG A 78 8.07 -12.35 -19.24
CA ARG A 78 8.97 -11.57 -20.08
C ARG A 78 10.36 -12.11 -19.72
N LYS A 79 11.02 -12.85 -20.62
CA LYS A 79 12.44 -13.20 -20.48
C LYS A 79 13.19 -11.88 -20.27
N LEU A 80 13.46 -11.54 -19.03
CA LEU A 80 14.39 -10.49 -18.67
C LEU A 80 15.73 -11.20 -18.57
N ILE A 81 16.66 -10.82 -19.45
CA ILE A 81 18.05 -11.24 -19.53
C ILE A 81 18.28 -12.48 -20.42
N GLU A 82 18.32 -12.27 -21.72
CA GLU A 82 19.17 -13.01 -22.66
C GLU A 82 19.44 -12.05 -23.83
N ASP A 83 20.28 -11.03 -23.59
CA ASP A 83 20.91 -10.19 -24.64
C ASP A 83 22.07 -9.37 -24.03
N ALA A 84 22.87 -9.99 -23.17
CA ALA A 84 24.07 -9.34 -22.63
C ALA A 84 25.16 -10.35 -22.29
N HIS A 85 25.57 -11.22 -23.24
CA HIS A 85 26.97 -11.61 -23.37
C HIS A 85 27.22 -12.43 -24.63
N GLU A 86 27.48 -11.75 -25.74
CA GLU A 86 28.42 -12.26 -26.75
C GLU A 86 28.98 -11.07 -27.54
N ALA A 87 29.99 -10.42 -26.96
CA ALA A 87 30.95 -9.69 -27.76
C ALA A 87 31.89 -10.75 -28.37
N PRO A 88 31.94 -10.93 -29.69
CA PRO A 88 32.93 -11.81 -30.29
C PRO A 88 34.32 -11.18 -30.12
N LEU A 89 35.27 -12.02 -29.72
CA LEU A 89 36.69 -11.70 -29.72
C LEU A 89 37.13 -11.19 -31.10
N ALA A 90 37.75 -10.02 -31.12
CA ALA A 90 38.78 -9.61 -32.09
C ALA A 90 39.72 -8.61 -31.42
#